data_AF-A0A835YW01-F1
#
_entry.id   AF-A0A835YW01-F1
#
_cell.length_a   1.000
_cell.length_b   1.000
_cell.length_c   1.000
_cell.angle_alpha   90.00
_cell.angle_beta   90.00
_cell.angle_gamma   90.00
#
_symmetry.space_group_name_H-M   'P 1'
#
loop_
_entity.id
_entity.type
_entity.pdbx_description
1 polymer ?
#
loop_
_entity_poly.entity_id
_entity_poly.type
_entity_poly.pdbx_seq_one_letter_code
_entity_poly.pdbx_strand_id
1 'polypeptide(L)'
;RLMGGDMRIIAEVAARNEWWQATPARREVQQTLLAAPPAHSWGDHTGMDDTACERSVRERDVRDDLALALDGSIEMKSPAGFADVVTATEVIEVKSCRNWKHALGQVLAYHAFMSDKSKRIHLFAY
;
A
#
# COMPACT_ATOMS: atom_id res chain seq x y z
N ARG A 1 5.22 -32.86 -10.08
CA ARG A 1 5.08 -31.99 -8.88
C ARG A 1 6.42 -31.30 -8.67
N LEU A 2 6.56 -30.10 -9.22
CA LEU A 2 7.62 -29.12 -8.96
C LEU A 2 6.87 -27.80 -8.91
N MET A 3 6.49 -27.37 -7.71
CA MET A 3 6.00 -26.02 -7.48
C MET A 3 7.25 -25.14 -7.32
N GLY A 4 7.61 -24.42 -8.37
CA GLY A 4 8.76 -23.55 -8.36
C GLY A 4 8.90 -22.88 -9.72
N GLY A 5 8.37 -21.66 -9.83
CA GLY A 5 8.57 -20.82 -10.99
C GLY A 5 10.07 -20.57 -11.22
N ASP A 6 10.42 -20.35 -12.48
CA ASP A 6 11.80 -20.18 -12.93
C ASP A 6 12.52 -19.05 -12.16
N MET A 7 13.50 -19.43 -11.33
CA MET A 7 14.28 -18.53 -10.48
C MET A 7 15.08 -17.48 -11.28
N ARG A 8 15.27 -17.69 -12.60
CA ARG A 8 15.90 -16.71 -13.49
C ARG A 8 15.03 -15.46 -13.69
N ILE A 9 13.70 -15.63 -13.61
CA ILE A 9 12.75 -14.53 -13.71
C ILE A 9 12.80 -13.66 -12.44
N ILE A 10 13.11 -14.23 -11.27
CA ILE A 10 13.18 -13.45 -10.02
C ILE A 10 14.34 -12.45 -10.06
N ALA A 11 15.50 -12.85 -10.58
CA ALA A 11 16.63 -11.93 -10.75
C ALA A 11 16.31 -10.82 -11.77
N GLU A 12 15.60 -11.14 -12.85
CA GLU A 12 15.17 -10.17 -13.86
C GLU A 12 14.08 -9.22 -13.32
N VAL A 13 13.15 -9.72 -12.50
CA VAL A 13 12.14 -8.92 -11.80
C VAL A 13 12.79 -8.03 -10.74
N ALA A 14 13.80 -8.51 -10.01
CA ALA A 14 14.56 -7.72 -9.05
C ALA A 14 15.38 -6.62 -9.75
N ALA A 15 16.07 -6.95 -10.85
CA ALA A 15 16.81 -5.98 -11.66
C ALA A 15 15.90 -4.95 -12.32
N ARG A 16 14.67 -5.32 -12.71
CA ARG A 16 13.64 -4.39 -13.20
C ARG A 16 12.91 -3.63 -12.09
N ASN A 17 12.92 -4.13 -10.85
CA ASN A 17 12.45 -3.36 -9.69
C ASN A 17 13.34 -2.15 -9.41
N GLU A 18 14.61 -2.18 -9.81
CA GLU A 18 15.52 -1.02 -9.75
C GLU A 18 15.12 0.11 -10.73
N TRP A 19 14.29 -0.19 -11.74
CA TRP A 19 13.69 0.81 -12.64
C TRP A 19 12.45 1.49 -12.06
N TRP A 20 11.89 0.99 -10.95
CA TRP A 20 10.88 1.71 -10.18
C TRP A 20 11.56 2.71 -9.24
N GLN A 21 12.37 3.63 -9.80
CA GLN A 21 12.96 4.68 -9.00
C GLN A 21 11.85 5.52 -8.37
N ALA A 22 11.70 5.35 -7.05
CA ALA A 22 11.02 6.30 -6.19
C ALA A 22 11.71 7.66 -6.41
N THR A 23 10.99 8.61 -6.99
CA THR A 23 11.36 10.02 -6.90
C THR A 23 11.67 10.36 -5.43
N PRO A 24 12.64 11.23 -5.12
CA PRO A 24 13.04 11.54 -3.74
C PRO A 24 11.87 11.86 -2.80
N ALA A 25 10.85 12.57 -3.31
CA ALA A 25 9.61 12.87 -2.59
C ALA A 25 8.85 11.61 -2.12
N ARG A 26 8.95 10.49 -2.85
CA ARG A 26 8.29 9.22 -2.52
C ARG A 26 9.03 8.45 -1.41
N ARG A 27 10.35 8.67 -1.22
CA ARG A 27 11.10 8.13 -0.08
C ARG A 27 10.68 8.79 1.23
N GLU A 28 10.47 10.11 1.22
CA GLU A 28 9.99 10.84 2.40
C GLU A 28 8.60 10.34 2.80
N VAL A 29 7.66 10.25 1.85
CA VAL A 29 6.31 9.70 2.12
C VAL A 29 6.37 8.26 2.65
N GLN A 30 7.25 7.42 2.09
CA GLN A 30 7.42 6.04 2.57
C GLN A 30 8.03 5.99 3.98
N GLN A 31 8.98 6.88 4.29
CA GLN A 31 9.56 6.97 5.64
C GLN A 31 8.59 7.59 6.65
N THR A 32 7.77 8.57 6.26
CA THR A 32 6.74 9.17 7.12
C THR A 32 5.64 8.18 7.48
N LEU A 33 5.28 7.27 6.57
CA LEU A 33 4.28 6.22 6.85
C LEU A 33 4.84 5.03 7.63
N LEU A 34 6.16 4.79 7.56
CA LEU A 34 6.86 3.78 8.37
C LEU A 34 7.30 4.32 9.74
N ALA A 35 7.48 5.63 9.87
CA ALA A 35 7.66 6.28 11.15
C ALA A 35 6.31 6.27 11.87
N ALA A 36 6.29 5.71 13.08
CA ALA A 36 5.11 5.74 13.94
C ALA A 36 4.54 7.18 14.02
N PRO A 37 3.20 7.35 14.07
CA PRO A 37 2.60 8.67 14.14
C PRO A 37 3.21 9.46 15.31
N PRO A 38 3.41 10.79 15.14
CA PRO A 38 3.99 11.62 16.18
C PRO A 38 3.18 11.42 17.45
N ALA A 39 3.89 11.18 18.56
CA ALA A 39 3.33 10.98 19.88
C ALA A 39 2.58 12.24 20.35
N HIS A 40 1.39 12.47 19.83
CA HIS A 40 0.46 13.45 20.36
C HIS A 40 -0.39 12.75 21.41
N SER A 41 0.07 12.89 22.66
CA SER A 41 -0.70 12.90 23.91
C SER A 41 -1.89 11.94 23.96
N TRP A 42 -1.61 10.65 24.16
CA TRP A 42 -2.55 9.79 24.87
C TRP A 42 -2.20 9.91 26.36
N GLY A 43 -3.18 10.36 27.13
CA GLY A 43 -3.04 10.76 28.53
C GLY A 43 -2.35 9.73 29.42
N ASP A 44 -1.68 10.28 30.43
CA ASP A 44 -1.00 9.59 31.51
C ASP A 44 -1.92 8.59 32.23
N HIS A 45 -1.80 7.32 31.88
CA HIS A 45 -2.29 6.21 32.68
C HIS A 45 -1.15 5.22 32.89
N THR A 46 -0.38 5.48 33.95
CA THR A 46 0.49 4.51 34.59
C THR A 46 -0.32 3.29 35.02
N GLY A 47 -0.22 2.22 34.26
CA GLY A 47 -0.78 0.91 34.59
C GLY A 47 -0.18 -0.13 33.65
N MET A 48 0.89 -0.77 34.10
CA MET A 48 1.46 -1.93 33.42
C MET A 48 0.41 -3.03 33.32
N ASP A 49 -0.02 -3.31 32.09
CA ASP A 49 -0.56 -4.59 31.69
C ASP A 49 0.05 -4.91 30.32
N ASP A 50 0.94 -5.91 30.29
CA ASP A 50 1.62 -6.45 29.11
C ASP A 50 0.66 -7.21 28.16
N THR A 51 -0.60 -6.76 28.09
CA THR A 51 -1.60 -7.23 27.14
C THR A 51 -1.77 -6.20 26.03
N ALA A 52 -0.67 -5.90 25.33
CA ALA A 52 -0.75 -5.21 24.06
C ALA A 52 -1.42 -6.16 23.06
N CYS A 53 -2.75 -6.10 23.01
CA CYS A 53 -3.57 -6.60 21.91
C CYS A 53 -2.82 -6.29 20.60
N GLU A 54 -2.28 -7.31 19.93
CA GLU A 54 -1.61 -7.18 18.63
C GLU A 54 -2.50 -6.29 17.76
N ARG A 55 -2.06 -5.05 17.49
CA ARG A 55 -2.87 -4.07 16.77
C ARG A 55 -3.10 -4.61 15.37
N SER A 56 -4.27 -5.21 15.13
CA SER A 56 -4.66 -5.62 13.79
C SER A 56 -4.87 -4.34 12.96
N VAL A 57 -3.88 -3.95 12.16
CA VAL A 57 -4.03 -2.85 11.20
C VAL A 57 -5.03 -3.28 10.14
N ARG A 58 -6.11 -2.51 9.96
CA ARG A 58 -7.14 -2.82 8.97
C ARG A 58 -6.81 -2.13 7.64
N GLU A 59 -7.09 -2.80 6.52
CA GLU A 59 -6.87 -2.23 5.16
C GLU A 59 -7.60 -0.88 4.99
N ARG A 60 -8.81 -0.75 5.55
CA ARG A 60 -9.59 0.50 5.53
C ARG A 60 -8.83 1.67 6.17
N ASP A 61 -8.23 1.46 7.34
CA ASP A 61 -7.59 2.55 8.09
C ASP A 61 -6.37 3.07 7.31
N VAL A 62 -5.57 2.16 6.76
CA VAL A 62 -4.42 2.50 5.90
C VAL A 62 -4.85 3.23 4.62
N ARG A 63 -5.96 2.80 4.01
CA ARG A 63 -6.52 3.47 2.83
C ARG A 63 -6.94 4.90 3.14
N ASP A 64 -7.69 5.09 4.23
CA ASP A 64 -8.22 6.40 4.61
C ASP A 64 -7.08 7.38 4.93
N ASP A 65 -6.06 6.93 5.67
CA ASP A 65 -4.85 7.72 5.96
C ASP A 65 -4.06 8.05 4.69
N LEU A 66 -3.91 7.07 3.79
CA LEU A 66 -3.19 7.25 2.52
C LEU A 66 -3.92 8.22 1.59
N ALA A 67 -5.25 8.13 1.52
CA ALA A 67 -6.06 9.04 0.72
C ALA A 67 -5.94 10.47 1.23
N LEU A 68 -5.99 10.67 2.55
CA LEU A 68 -5.79 11.98 3.16
C LEU A 68 -4.39 12.54 2.85
N ALA A 69 -3.35 11.72 2.97
CA ALA A 69 -1.97 12.14 2.73
C ALA A 69 -1.67 12.50 1.26
N LEU A 70 -2.44 11.94 0.32
CA LEU A 70 -2.22 12.12 -1.12
C LEU A 70 -3.29 12.98 -1.82
N ASP A 71 -4.22 13.57 -1.07
CA ASP A 71 -5.40 14.27 -1.62
C ASP A 71 -6.16 13.37 -2.63
N GLY A 72 -6.34 12.11 -2.25
CA GLY A 72 -6.93 11.06 -3.08
C GLY A 72 -8.41 10.81 -2.79
N SER A 73 -9.16 10.43 -3.82
CA SER A 73 -10.52 9.90 -3.68
C SER A 73 -10.48 8.43 -3.28
N ILE A 74 -11.31 8.00 -2.34
CA ILE A 74 -11.44 6.59 -1.94
C ILE A 74 -12.55 5.86 -2.70
N GLU A 75 -12.42 4.53 -2.81
CA GLU A 75 -13.43 3.61 -3.38
C GLU A 75 -13.96 4.10 -4.74
N MET A 76 -13.08 4.55 -5.62
CA MET A 76 -13.50 5.06 -6.93
C MET A 76 -14.03 3.90 -7.78
N LYS A 77 -15.30 4.02 -8.19
CA LYS A 77 -15.95 3.02 -9.04
C LYS A 77 -15.29 2.92 -10.42
N SER A 78 -15.04 1.69 -10.84
CA SER A 78 -14.62 1.30 -12.18
C SER A 78 -15.44 0.08 -12.65
N PRO A 79 -15.42 -0.26 -13.95
CA PRO A 79 -16.02 -1.50 -14.43
C PRO A 79 -15.43 -2.77 -13.81
N ALA A 80 -14.20 -2.73 -13.28
CA ALA A 80 -13.54 -3.85 -12.61
C ALA A 80 -13.78 -3.90 -11.09
N GLY A 81 -14.57 -2.98 -10.51
CA GLY A 81 -14.79 -2.85 -9.07
C GLY A 81 -14.42 -1.47 -8.54
N PHE A 82 -14.06 -1.37 -7.28
CA PHE A 82 -13.75 -0.09 -6.63
C PHE A 82 -12.26 -0.02 -6.30
N ALA A 83 -11.56 0.96 -6.87
CA ALA A 83 -10.15 1.20 -6.56
C ALA A 83 -10.01 1.88 -5.19
N ASP A 84 -9.08 1.41 -4.37
CA ASP A 84 -8.96 1.87 -2.98
C ASP A 84 -8.68 3.37 -2.88
N VAL A 85 -7.67 3.87 -3.59
CA VAL A 85 -7.33 5.31 -3.65
C VAL A 85 -7.01 5.71 -5.09
N VAL A 86 -7.59 6.82 -5.54
CA VAL A 86 -7.30 7.42 -6.85
C VAL A 86 -6.96 8.89 -6.67
N THR A 87 -5.77 9.28 -7.14
CA THR A 87 -5.31 10.67 -7.13
C THR A 87 -5.40 11.27 -8.53
N ALA A 88 -4.93 12.51 -8.70
CA ALA A 88 -4.75 13.11 -10.02
C ALA A 88 -3.90 12.22 -10.94
N THR A 89 -2.87 11.54 -10.40
CA THR A 89 -1.85 10.86 -11.20
C THR A 89 -1.71 9.36 -10.94
N GLU A 90 -2.33 8.80 -9.89
CA GLU A 90 -2.17 7.40 -9.50
C GLU A 90 -3.51 6.69 -9.28
N VAL A 91 -3.55 5.40 -9.60
CA VAL A 91 -4.53 4.44 -9.08
C VAL A 91 -3.79 3.48 -8.15
N ILE A 92 -4.27 3.37 -6.91
CA ILE A 92 -3.56 2.74 -5.81
C ILE A 92 -4.44 1.67 -5.19
N GLU A 93 -3.88 0.47 -5.01
CA GLU A 93 -4.50 -0.62 -4.26
C GLU A 93 -3.76 -0.85 -2.94
N VAL A 94 -4.49 -0.87 -1.82
CA VAL A 94 -3.96 -1.02 -0.47
C VAL A 94 -4.17 -2.44 0.00
N LYS A 95 -3.09 -3.11 0.43
CA LYS A 95 -3.18 -4.52 0.84
C LYS A 95 -2.20 -4.89 1.93
N SER A 96 -2.58 -5.85 2.77
CA SER A 96 -1.57 -6.53 3.58
C SER A 96 -0.48 -7.14 2.68
N CYS A 97 0.78 -7.04 3.10
CA CYS A 97 1.93 -7.55 2.36
C CYS A 97 1.83 -9.04 2.03
N ARG A 98 1.11 -9.83 2.85
CA ARG A 98 0.83 -11.26 2.61
C ARG A 98 -0.02 -11.50 1.36
N ASN A 99 -0.79 -10.50 0.93
CA ASN A 99 -1.74 -10.55 -0.18
C ASN A 99 -1.29 -9.71 -1.40
N TRP A 100 0.01 -9.44 -1.54
CA TRP A 100 0.53 -8.55 -2.60
C TRP A 100 0.14 -8.95 -4.03
N LYS A 101 -0.04 -10.26 -4.32
CA LYS A 101 -0.49 -10.73 -5.65
C LYS A 101 -1.93 -10.34 -5.94
N HIS A 102 -2.79 -10.30 -4.92
CA HIS A 102 -4.16 -9.82 -5.06
C HIS A 102 -4.14 -8.33 -5.40
N ALA A 103 -3.33 -7.55 -4.68
CA ALA A 103 -3.16 -6.12 -4.94
C ALA A 103 -2.69 -5.83 -6.36
N LEU A 104 -1.70 -6.60 -6.84
CA LEU A 104 -1.20 -6.49 -8.21
C LEU A 104 -2.28 -6.78 -9.26
N GLY A 105 -3.09 -7.83 -9.06
CA GLY A 105 -4.17 -8.16 -9.97
C GLY A 105 -5.23 -7.06 -10.05
N GLN A 106 -5.62 -6.52 -8.89
CA GLN A 106 -6.62 -5.46 -8.81
C GLN A 106 -6.13 -4.14 -9.44
N VAL A 107 -4.92 -3.68 -9.11
CA VAL A 107 -4.40 -2.43 -9.69
C VAL A 107 -4.22 -2.50 -11.22
N LEU A 108 -3.88 -3.68 -11.74
CA LEU A 108 -3.82 -3.91 -13.20
C LEU A 108 -5.21 -3.85 -13.83
N ALA A 109 -6.22 -4.43 -13.18
CA ALA A 109 -7.61 -4.39 -13.65
C ALA A 109 -8.19 -2.97 -13.64
N TYR A 110 -7.95 -2.19 -12.59
CA TYR A 110 -8.41 -0.80 -12.51
C TYR A 110 -7.72 0.10 -13.54
N HIS A 111 -6.42 -0.04 -13.73
CA HIS A 111 -5.66 0.73 -14.71
C HIS A 111 -6.14 0.53 -16.15
N ALA A 112 -6.73 -0.62 -16.49
CA ALA A 112 -7.33 -0.82 -17.81
C ALA A 112 -8.44 0.21 -18.12
N PHE A 113 -9.07 0.79 -17.08
CA PHE A 113 -10.11 1.81 -17.19
C PHE A 113 -9.67 3.21 -16.73
N MET A 114 -8.45 3.33 -16.20
CA MET A 114 -7.83 4.57 -15.70
C MET A 114 -6.42 4.70 -16.28
N SER A 115 -6.30 4.59 -17.61
CA SER A 115 -5.02 4.41 -18.30
C SER A 115 -4.13 5.67 -18.32
N ASP A 116 -4.69 6.83 -17.97
CA ASP A 116 -3.99 8.09 -17.75
C ASP A 116 -3.23 8.14 -16.42
N LYS A 117 -3.49 7.18 -15.51
CA LYS A 117 -2.92 7.14 -14.16
C LYS A 117 -1.82 6.10 -14.04
N SER A 118 -0.82 6.37 -13.22
CA SER A 118 0.20 5.40 -12.84
C SER A 118 -0.35 4.36 -11.87
N LYS A 119 0.14 3.11 -11.95
CA LYS A 119 -0.23 2.03 -11.03
C LYS A 119 0.63 2.04 -9.78
N ARG A 120 0.02 1.84 -8.62
CA ARG A 120 0.73 1.63 -7.35
C ARG A 120 0.05 0.55 -6.51
N ILE A 121 0.85 -0.35 -5.93
CA ILE A 121 0.41 -1.16 -4.79
C ILE A 121 0.98 -0.54 -3.52
N HIS A 122 0.14 -0.38 -2.50
CA HIS A 122 0.54 0.09 -1.19
C HIS A 122 0.45 -1.07 -0.20
N LEU A 123 1.61 -1.64 0.15
CA LEU A 123 1.68 -2.80 1.03
C LEU A 123 1.98 -2.37 2.46
N PHE A 124 1.26 -2.94 3.43
CA PHE A 124 1.53 -2.74 4.86
C PHE A 124 1.66 -4.08 5.61
N ALA A 125 2.32 -4.04 6.76
CA ALA A 125 2.45 -5.16 7.69
C ALA A 125 1.76 -4.80 9.02
N TYR A 126 1.36 -5.83 9.77
CA TYR A 126 0.80 -5.75 11.10
C TYR A 126 1.35 -6.91 11.94
#